data_AF-A0A3N9USX2-F1
#
_entry.id   AF-A0A3N9USX2-F1
#
_cell.length_a   1.000
_cell.length_b   1.000
_cell.length_c   1.000
_cell.angle_alpha   90.00
_cell.angle_beta   90.00
_cell.angle_gamma   90.00
#
_symmetry.space_group_name_H-M   'P 1'
#
loop_
_entity.id
_entity.type
_entity.pdbx_description
1 polymer ?
#
loop_
_entity_poly.entity_id
_entity_poly.type
_entity_poly.pdbx_seq_one_letter_code
_entity_poly.pdbx_strand_id
1 'polypeptide(L)'
;MPIRTLPPQLINQIAAGEVVERPAAAVKELVENAFDAEASRVDIDVEQGGLRLFRVRDNGIGIAKDELALALSRHATSKIASLDDLENVSTMGFRGEALPSISSVSRLTLTSRHREATEAWQVSTDGAETEFDIRPAAHPDGSTVEVRDIFYNTPARRKFLRSEKT
;
A
#
# COMPACT_ATOMS: atom_id res chain seq x y z
N MET A 1 -3.34 -12.17 -33.67
CA MET A 1 -3.36 -12.66 -32.27
C MET A 1 -4.80 -12.69 -31.81
N PRO A 2 -5.26 -13.75 -31.11
CA PRO A 2 -6.62 -13.78 -30.56
C PRO A 2 -6.74 -12.90 -29.31
N ILE A 3 -7.92 -12.33 -29.08
CA ILE A 3 -8.27 -11.59 -27.87
C ILE A 3 -8.35 -12.59 -26.70
N ARG A 4 -7.77 -12.26 -25.53
CA ARG A 4 -7.76 -13.13 -24.34
C ARG A 4 -7.79 -12.33 -23.04
N THR A 5 -8.33 -12.93 -21.98
CA THR A 5 -8.25 -12.39 -20.61
C THR A 5 -6.81 -12.40 -20.12
N LEU A 6 -6.41 -11.33 -19.42
CA LEU A 6 -5.08 -11.23 -18.82
C LEU A 6 -5.04 -11.96 -17.47
N PRO A 7 -3.90 -12.58 -17.09
CA PRO A 7 -3.73 -13.11 -15.75
C PRO A 7 -3.87 -12.03 -14.67
N PRO A 8 -4.43 -12.33 -13.48
CA PRO A 8 -4.62 -11.35 -12.41
C PRO A 8 -3.36 -10.56 -12.04
N GLN A 9 -2.22 -11.25 -11.96
CA GLN A 9 -0.94 -10.59 -11.66
C GLN A 9 -0.54 -9.55 -12.72
N LEU A 10 -0.81 -9.83 -14.00
CA LEU A 10 -0.52 -8.89 -15.08
C LEU A 10 -1.46 -7.68 -15.05
N ILE A 11 -2.75 -7.90 -14.76
CA ILE A 11 -3.72 -6.81 -14.54
C ILE A 11 -3.22 -5.90 -13.41
N ASN A 12 -2.77 -6.50 -12.32
CA ASN A 12 -2.28 -5.78 -11.15
C ASN A 12 -1.04 -4.93 -11.47
N GLN A 13 -0.09 -5.51 -12.22
CA GLN A 13 1.13 -4.80 -12.63
C GLN A 13 0.83 -3.64 -13.59
N ILE A 14 -0.16 -3.79 -14.49
CA ILE A 14 -0.61 -2.71 -15.38
C ILE A 14 -1.28 -1.60 -14.56
N ALA A 15 -2.15 -1.93 -13.60
CA ALA A 15 -2.81 -0.94 -12.75
C ALA A 15 -1.82 -0.21 -11.82
N ALA A 16 -0.84 -0.93 -11.27
CA ALA A 16 0.26 -0.30 -10.53
C ALA A 16 1.11 0.63 -11.42
N GLY A 17 1.14 0.36 -12.73
CA GLY A 17 1.42 1.30 -13.81
C GLY A 17 0.92 2.72 -13.54
N GLU A 18 -0.39 2.83 -13.44
CA GLU A 18 -1.09 4.11 -13.41
C GLU A 18 -1.10 4.75 -12.02
N VAL A 19 -1.02 3.93 -10.96
CA VAL A 19 -1.10 4.40 -9.57
C VAL A 19 0.29 4.75 -8.99
N VAL A 20 1.34 4.01 -9.35
CA VAL A 20 2.68 4.15 -8.74
C VAL A 20 3.77 4.27 -9.80
N GLU A 21 4.04 5.49 -10.24
CA GLU A 21 5.07 5.76 -11.26
C GLU A 21 6.49 5.77 -10.72
N ARG A 22 6.68 6.34 -9.53
CA ARG A 22 7.98 6.51 -8.86
C ARG A 22 7.82 6.22 -7.35
N PRO A 23 8.89 5.86 -6.63
CA PRO A 23 8.81 5.63 -5.18
C PRO A 23 8.19 6.79 -4.40
N ALA A 24 8.47 8.04 -4.80
CA ALA A 24 7.87 9.22 -4.18
C ALA A 24 6.34 9.26 -4.28
N ALA A 25 5.75 8.77 -5.38
CA ALA A 25 4.30 8.68 -5.53
C ALA A 25 3.71 7.66 -4.55
N ALA A 26 4.35 6.49 -4.39
CA ALA A 26 3.94 5.51 -3.39
C ALA A 26 4.02 6.09 -1.97
N VAL A 27 5.10 6.80 -1.64
CA VAL A 27 5.26 7.45 -0.33
C VAL A 27 4.14 8.47 -0.10
N LYS A 28 3.82 9.31 -1.10
CA LYS A 28 2.72 10.27 -1.04
C LYS A 28 1.39 9.57 -0.69
N GLU A 29 1.02 8.50 -1.40
CA GLU A 29 -0.22 7.76 -1.13
C GLU A 29 -0.25 7.15 0.29
N LEU A 30 0.88 6.65 0.79
CA LEU A 30 0.95 6.11 2.16
C LEU A 30 0.85 7.21 3.23
N VAL A 31 1.43 8.39 2.98
CA VAL A 31 1.33 9.55 3.87
C VAL A 31 -0.10 10.08 3.91
N GLU A 32 -0.78 10.13 2.77
CA GLU A 32 -2.20 10.50 2.71
C GLU A 32 -3.09 9.50 3.46
N ASN A 33 -2.80 8.20 3.37
CA ASN A 33 -3.48 7.20 4.18
C ASN A 33 -3.26 7.39 5.69
N ALA A 34 -2.07 7.82 6.09
CA ALA A 34 -1.80 8.15 7.49
C ALA A 34 -2.63 9.35 7.96
N PHE A 35 -2.77 10.40 7.13
CA PHE A 35 -3.62 11.54 7.47
C PHE A 35 -5.11 11.19 7.51
N ASP A 36 -5.58 10.38 6.56
CA ASP A 36 -6.95 9.85 6.59
C ASP A 36 -7.20 8.97 7.83
N ALA A 37 -6.15 8.38 8.39
CA ALA A 37 -6.18 7.65 9.67
C ALA A 37 -6.01 8.56 10.91
N GLU A 38 -6.16 9.88 10.76
CA GLU A 38 -6.04 10.87 11.84
C GLU A 38 -4.65 10.93 12.50
N ALA A 39 -3.59 10.55 11.77
CA ALA A 39 -2.23 10.62 12.31
C ALA A 39 -1.82 12.07 12.59
N SER A 40 -1.20 12.29 13.76
CA SER A 40 -0.58 13.56 14.15
C SER A 40 0.94 13.54 13.95
N ARG A 41 1.53 12.37 13.77
CA ARG A 41 2.94 12.15 13.45
C ARG A 41 3.06 11.07 12.39
N VAL A 42 3.88 11.36 11.38
CA VAL A 42 4.27 10.41 10.34
C VAL A 42 5.78 10.42 10.22
N ASP A 43 6.41 9.28 10.44
CA ASP A 43 7.84 9.04 10.30
C ASP A 43 8.11 8.33 8.97
N ILE A 44 9.07 8.81 8.19
CA ILE A 44 9.40 8.27 6.85
C ILE A 44 10.88 7.91 6.80
N ASP A 45 11.19 6.63 6.63
CA ASP A 45 12.54 6.13 6.37
C ASP A 45 12.70 5.83 4.87
N VAL A 46 13.80 6.26 4.25
CA VAL A 46 14.06 6.02 2.82
C VAL A 46 15.50 5.59 2.59
N GLU A 47 15.70 4.52 1.81
CA GLU A 47 17.02 4.04 1.42
C GLU A 47 17.14 3.93 -0.10
N GLN A 48 18.26 4.39 -0.66
CA GLN A 48 18.54 4.40 -2.11
C GLN A 48 17.39 5.03 -2.93
N GLY A 49 16.89 6.18 -2.48
CA GLY A 49 15.79 6.89 -3.15
C GLY A 49 14.46 6.13 -3.16
N GLY A 50 14.27 5.18 -2.24
CA GLY A 50 13.05 4.38 -2.12
C GLY A 50 13.04 3.13 -3.00
N LEU A 51 14.07 2.92 -3.84
CA LEU A 51 14.16 1.73 -4.68
C LEU A 51 14.49 0.48 -3.86
N ARG A 52 15.30 0.63 -2.80
CA ARG A 52 15.68 -0.49 -1.92
C ARG A 52 14.66 -0.65 -0.79
N LEU A 53 14.36 0.45 -0.11
CA LEU A 53 13.44 0.47 1.02
C LEU A 53 12.80 1.86 1.12
N PHE A 54 11.52 1.90 1.41
CA PHE A 54 10.93 2.99 2.17
C PHE A 54 9.97 2.43 3.22
N ARG A 55 9.84 3.13 4.34
CA ARG A 55 8.93 2.79 5.42
C ARG A 55 8.16 4.05 5.81
N VAL A 56 6.84 3.94 5.88
CA VAL A 56 5.97 5.00 6.40
C VAL A 56 5.33 4.46 7.66
N ARG A 57 5.54 5.16 8.77
CA ARG A 57 4.98 4.82 10.07
C ARG A 57 4.19 5.99 10.61
N ASP A 58 2.99 5.72 11.11
CA ASP A 58 2.10 6.71 11.67
C ASP A 58 1.66 6.36 13.09
N ASN A 59 1.03 7.32 13.76
CA ASN A 59 0.34 7.14 15.03
C ASN A 59 -1.18 7.32 14.90
N GLY A 60 -1.75 6.94 13.75
CA GLY A 60 -3.18 7.06 13.46
C GLY A 60 -4.04 6.04 14.22
N ILE A 61 -5.29 5.90 13.78
CA ILE A 61 -6.27 4.94 14.35
C ILE A 61 -5.79 3.49 14.29
N GLY A 62 -4.96 3.15 13.30
CA GLY A 62 -4.59 1.79 12.95
C GLY A 62 -5.70 1.04 12.20
N ILE A 63 -5.36 -0.15 11.71
CA ILE A 63 -6.21 -1.11 11.01
C ILE A 63 -6.48 -2.31 11.93
N ALA A 64 -7.74 -2.76 11.99
CA ALA A 64 -8.14 -3.95 12.74
C ALA A 64 -7.59 -5.24 12.13
N LYS A 65 -7.43 -6.29 12.94
CA LYS A 65 -6.82 -7.56 12.52
C LYS A 65 -7.54 -8.18 11.31
N ASP A 66 -8.86 -8.25 11.40
CA ASP A 66 -9.76 -8.85 10.40
C ASP A 66 -9.86 -8.03 9.12
N GLU A 67 -9.45 -6.76 9.15
CA GLU A 67 -9.42 -5.87 7.99
C GLU A 67 -8.06 -5.82 7.29
N LEU A 68 -6.98 -6.40 7.85
CA LEU A 68 -5.64 -6.35 7.24
C LEU A 68 -5.59 -6.97 5.83
N ALA A 69 -6.28 -8.10 5.63
CA ALA A 69 -6.39 -8.72 4.31
C ALA A 69 -7.23 -7.86 3.35
N LEU A 70 -8.27 -7.21 3.88
CA LEU A 70 -9.14 -6.34 3.10
C LEU A 70 -8.41 -5.06 2.66
N ALA A 71 -7.56 -4.48 3.51
CA ALA A 71 -6.72 -3.33 3.19
C ALA A 71 -5.73 -3.59 2.04
N LEU A 72 -5.37 -4.86 1.81
CA LEU A 72 -4.52 -5.31 0.69
C LEU A 72 -5.31 -5.84 -0.50
N SER A 73 -6.64 -5.80 -0.44
CA SER A 73 -7.53 -6.20 -1.53
C SER A 73 -7.89 -5.00 -2.41
N ARG A 74 -8.11 -5.25 -3.71
CA ARG A 74 -8.57 -4.19 -4.64
C ARG A 74 -10.00 -3.79 -4.35
N HIS A 75 -10.32 -2.54 -4.68
CA HIS A 75 -11.68 -1.98 -4.58
C HIS A 75 -12.26 -2.06 -3.16
N ALA A 76 -11.40 -2.09 -2.14
CA ALA A 76 -11.77 -2.15 -0.75
C ALA A 76 -11.33 -0.87 -0.04
N THR A 77 -12.26 -0.18 0.60
CA THR A 77 -12.01 1.11 1.26
C THR A 77 -13.00 1.32 2.41
N SER A 78 -12.55 1.98 3.48
CA SER A 78 -13.40 2.44 4.58
C SER A 78 -13.92 3.87 4.38
N LYS A 79 -13.51 4.54 3.29
CA LYS A 79 -13.63 5.99 3.13
C LYS A 79 -14.88 6.43 2.36
N ILE A 80 -15.46 5.54 1.54
CA ILE A 80 -16.70 5.76 0.80
C ILE A 80 -17.45 4.42 0.66
N ALA A 81 -18.78 4.46 0.60
CA ALA A 81 -19.62 3.27 0.39
C ALA A 81 -20.75 3.49 -0.63
N SER A 82 -20.94 4.72 -1.09
CA SER A 82 -22.02 5.11 -2.00
C SER A 82 -21.57 6.13 -3.05
N LEU A 83 -22.42 6.38 -4.05
CA LEU A 83 -22.20 7.46 -5.03
C LEU A 83 -22.26 8.83 -4.35
N ASP A 84 -23.16 9.01 -3.38
CA ASP A 84 -23.28 10.26 -2.63
C ASP A 84 -21.99 10.55 -1.83
N ASP A 85 -21.35 9.53 -1.25
CA ASP A 85 -20.04 9.67 -0.60
C ASP A 85 -18.95 10.07 -1.60
N LEU A 86 -19.00 9.52 -2.82
CA LEU A 86 -18.05 9.83 -3.89
C LEU A 86 -18.21 11.29 -4.37
N GLU A 87 -19.42 11.83 -4.38
CA GLU A 87 -19.67 13.24 -4.71
C GLU A 87 -19.24 14.20 -3.58
N ASN A 88 -19.12 13.69 -2.35
CA ASN A 88 -18.82 14.47 -1.14
C ASN A 88 -17.54 13.99 -0.41
N VAL A 89 -16.52 13.55 -1.17
CA VAL A 89 -15.27 13.02 -0.61
C VAL A 89 -14.59 14.04 0.30
N SER A 90 -14.36 13.63 1.55
CA SER A 90 -13.68 14.40 2.61
C SER A 90 -12.30 13.85 2.99
N THR A 91 -11.87 12.78 2.32
CA THR A 91 -10.60 12.07 2.54
C THR A 91 -9.65 12.26 1.36
N MET A 92 -8.36 12.05 1.56
CA MET A 92 -7.35 12.21 0.50
C MET A 92 -7.38 11.04 -0.49
N GLY A 93 -7.62 9.82 -0.02
CA GLY A 93 -7.84 8.65 -0.87
C GLY A 93 -9.27 8.13 -0.78
N PHE A 94 -9.76 7.43 -1.80
CA PHE A 94 -11.09 6.80 -1.76
C PHE A 94 -11.24 5.58 -2.66
N ARG A 95 -10.25 5.30 -3.52
CA ARG A 95 -10.35 4.26 -4.56
C ARG A 95 -10.17 2.83 -4.06
N GLY A 96 -9.53 2.65 -2.90
CA GLY A 96 -9.16 1.32 -2.41
C GLY A 96 -8.05 0.64 -3.23
N GLU A 97 -7.18 1.42 -3.90
CA GLU A 97 -6.20 0.91 -4.86
C GLU A 97 -4.73 1.11 -4.46
N ALA A 98 -4.42 1.98 -3.50
CA ALA A 98 -3.04 2.36 -3.20
C ALA A 98 -2.19 1.17 -2.68
N LEU A 99 -2.58 0.59 -1.54
CA LEU A 99 -1.91 -0.57 -0.95
C LEU A 99 -1.82 -1.79 -1.88
N PRO A 100 -2.92 -2.27 -2.51
CA PRO A 100 -2.84 -3.40 -3.44
C PRO A 100 -1.99 -3.12 -4.69
N SER A 101 -1.96 -1.86 -5.17
CA SER A 101 -1.10 -1.49 -6.30
C SER A 101 0.37 -1.51 -5.90
N ILE A 102 0.72 -0.93 -4.75
CA ILE A 102 2.10 -0.97 -4.22
C ILE A 102 2.53 -2.42 -3.95
N SER A 103 1.70 -3.24 -3.29
CA SER A 103 2.04 -4.64 -2.96
C SER A 103 2.30 -5.47 -4.22
N SER A 104 1.54 -5.25 -5.29
CA SER A 104 1.68 -6.02 -6.54
C SER A 104 3.01 -5.84 -7.27
N VAL A 105 3.77 -4.78 -6.95
CA VAL A 105 5.05 -4.46 -7.57
C VAL A 105 6.20 -4.39 -6.57
N SER A 106 6.02 -4.85 -5.34
CA SER A 106 7.02 -4.75 -4.28
C SER A 106 6.94 -5.92 -3.30
N ARG A 107 7.88 -5.97 -2.37
CA ARG A 107 7.75 -6.77 -1.15
C ARG A 107 7.24 -5.85 -0.06
N LEU A 108 5.95 -5.93 0.26
CA LEU A 108 5.28 -5.07 1.22
C LEU A 108 5.03 -5.82 2.53
N THR A 109 5.29 -5.16 3.64
CA THR A 109 4.89 -5.62 4.98
C THR A 109 4.03 -4.53 5.61
N LEU A 110 2.80 -4.87 5.94
CA LEU A 110 1.88 -3.99 6.68
C LEU A 110 1.79 -4.52 8.11
N THR A 111 2.16 -3.68 9.07
CA THR A 111 2.01 -3.94 10.51
C THR A 111 1.12 -2.88 11.10
N SER A 112 0.15 -3.26 11.92
CA SER A 112 -0.79 -2.31 12.51
C SER A 112 -1.29 -2.77 13.87
N ARG A 113 -1.54 -1.80 14.75
CA ARG A 113 -2.38 -1.97 15.94
C ARG A 113 -3.50 -0.94 15.90
N HIS A 114 -4.74 -1.41 15.86
CA HIS A 114 -5.89 -0.54 16.08
C HIS A 114 -5.87 0.00 17.52
N ARG A 115 -6.22 1.28 17.73
CA ARG A 115 -6.13 1.95 19.05
C ARG A 115 -6.94 1.29 20.17
N GLU A 116 -7.95 0.50 19.82
CA GLU A 116 -8.80 -0.24 20.76
C GLU A 116 -8.31 -1.68 21.00
N ALA A 117 -7.28 -2.13 20.27
CA ALA A 117 -6.74 -3.48 20.37
C ALA A 117 -5.53 -3.54 21.31
N THR A 118 -5.38 -4.65 22.01
CA THR A 118 -4.21 -4.93 22.86
C THR A 118 -3.04 -5.53 22.09
N GLU A 119 -3.32 -6.16 20.94
CA GLU A 119 -2.36 -6.89 20.12
C GLU A 119 -2.20 -6.23 18.75
N ALA A 120 -0.96 -6.22 18.24
CA ALA A 120 -0.68 -5.81 16.87
C ALA A 120 -0.57 -7.02 15.95
N TRP A 121 -0.83 -6.78 14.67
CA TRP A 121 -0.83 -7.82 13.65
C TRP A 121 -0.06 -7.36 12.42
N GLN A 122 0.53 -8.32 11.72
CA GLN A 122 1.31 -8.10 10.53
C GLN A 122 0.86 -9.03 9.41
N VAL A 123 0.87 -8.51 8.19
CA VAL A 123 0.73 -9.26 6.95
C VAL A 123 1.88 -8.87 6.01
N SER A 124 2.35 -9.80 5.20
CA SER A 124 3.44 -9.56 4.24
C SER A 124 3.10 -10.15 2.88
N THR A 125 3.52 -9.45 1.84
CA THR A 125 3.22 -9.75 0.44
C THR A 125 4.45 -9.53 -0.45
N ASP A 126 4.58 -10.29 -1.52
CA ASP A 126 5.51 -10.10 -2.63
C ASP A 126 4.80 -9.84 -3.97
N GLY A 127 3.48 -9.74 -3.99
CA GLY A 127 2.71 -9.39 -5.19
C GLY A 127 2.28 -10.59 -6.02
N ALA A 128 2.34 -11.80 -5.45
CA ALA A 128 1.80 -13.04 -6.02
C ALA A 128 0.85 -13.79 -5.07
N GLU A 129 0.42 -13.15 -3.98
CA GLU A 129 -0.38 -13.78 -2.93
C GLU A 129 -1.74 -14.24 -3.43
N THR A 130 -2.07 -15.48 -3.09
CA THR A 130 -3.43 -16.02 -3.17
C THR A 130 -4.13 -15.98 -1.81
N GLU A 131 -3.37 -15.95 -0.72
CA GLU A 131 -3.85 -15.90 0.67
C GLU A 131 -2.96 -14.98 1.51
N PHE A 132 -3.56 -14.34 2.51
CA PHE A 132 -2.86 -13.43 3.42
C PHE A 132 -2.62 -14.13 4.76
N ASP A 133 -1.36 -14.42 5.07
CA ASP A 133 -0.97 -14.98 6.37
C ASP A 133 -0.78 -13.86 7.40
N ILE A 134 -1.78 -13.68 8.27
CA ILE A 134 -1.80 -12.65 9.31
C ILE A 134 -1.21 -13.22 10.60
N ARG A 135 -0.13 -12.59 11.08
CA ARG A 135 0.64 -13.07 12.24
C ARG A 135 0.69 -12.02 13.36
N PRO A 136 0.78 -12.43 14.63
CA PRO A 136 1.00 -11.50 15.74
C PRO A 136 2.31 -10.72 15.56
N ALA A 137 2.32 -9.45 15.95
CA ALA A 137 3.48 -8.58 15.90
C ALA A 137 3.54 -7.66 17.12
N ALA A 138 4.66 -6.96 17.29
CA ALA A 138 4.80 -5.88 18.26
C ALA A 138 4.74 -4.53 17.52
N HIS A 139 3.72 -3.73 17.82
CA HIS A 139 3.55 -2.38 17.27
C HIS A 139 2.76 -1.52 18.27
N PRO A 140 3.09 -0.22 18.45
CA PRO A 140 2.22 0.70 19.17
C PRO A 140 0.98 1.03 18.33
N ASP A 141 0.11 1.92 18.82
CA ASP A 141 -1.03 2.41 18.03
C ASP A 141 -0.58 3.04 16.71
N GLY A 142 -1.36 2.80 15.66
CA GLY A 142 -1.09 3.25 14.30
C GLY A 142 -0.56 2.13 13.42
N SER A 143 -0.04 2.53 12.25
CA SER A 143 0.40 1.59 11.21
C SER A 143 1.86 1.81 10.81
N THR A 144 2.50 0.75 10.34
CA THR A 144 3.76 0.79 9.60
C THR A 144 3.57 0.04 8.29
N VAL A 145 3.83 0.73 7.18
CA VAL A 145 3.93 0.14 5.85
C VAL A 145 5.39 0.16 5.43
N GLU A 146 5.99 -1.02 5.35
CA GLU A 146 7.35 -1.22 4.86
C GLU A 146 7.31 -1.75 3.43
N VAL A 147 8.02 -1.09 2.51
CA VAL A 147 8.07 -1.46 1.10
C VAL A 147 9.51 -1.67 0.67
N ARG A 148 9.82 -2.89 0.24
CA ARG A 148 11.15 -3.31 -0.22
C ARG A 148 11.14 -3.63 -1.70
N ASP A 149 12.27 -3.33 -2.35
CA ASP A 149 12.54 -3.68 -3.74
C ASP A 149 11.38 -3.34 -4.68
N ILE A 150 10.89 -2.09 -4.62
CA ILE A 150 9.82 -1.66 -5.52
C ILE A 150 10.24 -1.83 -6.98
N PHE A 151 9.31 -2.33 -7.79
CA PHE A 151 9.48 -2.74 -9.18
C PHE A 151 10.42 -3.94 -9.42
N TYR A 152 10.69 -4.78 -8.42
CA TYR A 152 11.53 -5.97 -8.61
C TYR A 152 10.98 -6.94 -9.67
N ASN A 153 9.65 -7.06 -9.76
CA ASN A 153 8.93 -7.91 -10.71
C ASN A 153 8.50 -7.15 -11.99
N THR A 154 8.88 -5.89 -12.16
CA THR A 154 8.59 -5.04 -13.33
C THR A 154 9.88 -4.39 -13.88
N PRO A 155 10.79 -5.18 -14.49
CA PRO A 155 12.16 -4.76 -14.79
C PRO A 155 12.29 -3.59 -15.78
N ALA A 156 11.37 -3.47 -16.74
CA ALA A 156 11.35 -2.34 -17.67
C ALA A 156 11.19 -1.01 -16.91
N ARG A 157 10.35 -1.00 -15.87
CA ARG A 157 10.08 0.18 -15.06
C ARG A 157 11.25 0.53 -14.15
N ARG A 158 11.85 -0.50 -13.53
CA ARG A 158 13.07 -0.34 -12.73
C ARG A 158 14.23 0.26 -13.55
N LYS A 159 14.34 -0.06 -14.84
CA LYS A 159 15.34 0.53 -15.74
C LYS A 159 15.07 2.02 -16.00
N PHE A 160 13.82 2.40 -16.27
CA PHE A 160 13.43 3.79 -16.51
C PHE A 160 13.80 4.73 -15.34
N LEU A 161 13.62 4.25 -14.11
CA LEU A 161 13.95 5.00 -12.89
C LEU A 161 15.46 5.20 -12.67
N ARG A 162 16.31 4.34 -13.25
CA ARG A 162 17.77 4.51 -13.17
C ARG A 162 18.31 5.51 -14.19
N SER A 163 17.60 5.73 -15.30
CA SER A 163 18.02 6.61 -16.38
C SER A 163 17.67 8.09 -16.16
N GLU A 164 16.60 8.40 -15.40
CA GLU A 164 16.25 9.77 -15.03
C GLU A 164 17.11 10.27 -13.85
N LYS A 165 18.40 10.49 -14.10
CA LYS A 165 19.20 11.44 -13.32
C LYS A 165 19.19 12.76 -14.10
N THR A 166 18.37 13.71 -13.66
CA THR A 166 18.50 15.12 -14.05
C THR A 166 18.78 15.93 -12.81
#